data_AF-A0A7C1TNY3-F1
#
_entry.id   AF-A0A7C1TNY3-F1
#
_cell.length_a   1.000
_cell.length_b   1.000
_cell.length_c   1.000
_cell.angle_alpha   90.00
_cell.angle_beta   90.00
_cell.angle_gamma   90.00
#
_symmetry.space_group_name_H-M   'P 1'
#
loop_
_entity.id
_entity.type
_entity.pdbx_description
1 polymer ?
#
loop_
_entity_poly.entity_id
_entity_poly.type
_entity_poly.pdbx_seq_one_letter_code
_entity_poly.pdbx_strand_id
1 'polypeptide(L)'
;MPDTNIVLVAYVVISVLLFILLGIAILVMIDHKARIPGRYHDDPFHIVGVRREHPVISFLTTFILGAVIITLLAESAVVIGERLGLFEEEEKPEVLAQLKEERFSEKMRHFHNAPHEDVINLGKKPACFYCHGDYPHSKTRMIRTLLNMHTQFVGCMTCHTDEKKVPEESYRFAWLNYSGIPVKGRPFGTDLDPKTGYLAPTDDVYSKIVLYARMDGEETLMEATEDKPEVQEFLAVKDRLTDADREAMKKRMHRLVRRKGRFCDRCHAPEEQSFLPFRQLGFSETRIGDLTNLNITGIVKKYKKFYFPKLFQTRDGD
;
A
#
# COMPACT_ATOMS: atom_id res chain seq x y z
N MET A 1 -34.10 -12.41 27.84
CA MET A 1 -32.69 -12.86 27.82
C MET A 1 -31.98 -12.10 28.92
N PRO A 2 -31.28 -12.76 29.87
CA PRO A 2 -30.52 -12.03 30.87
C PRO A 2 -29.49 -11.15 30.15
N ASP A 3 -29.42 -9.90 30.59
CA ASP A 3 -28.59 -8.85 30.00
C ASP A 3 -27.13 -9.33 29.94
N THR A 4 -26.61 -9.55 28.73
CA THR A 4 -25.27 -10.13 28.50
C THR A 4 -24.18 -9.34 29.21
N ASN A 5 -24.43 -8.04 29.43
CA ASN A 5 -23.56 -7.11 30.15
C ASN A 5 -23.52 -7.35 31.67
N ILE A 6 -24.63 -7.77 32.29
CA ILE A 6 -24.66 -8.11 33.72
C ILE A 6 -23.84 -9.38 33.97
N VAL A 7 -23.92 -10.34 33.05
CA VAL A 7 -23.15 -11.58 33.12
C VAL A 7 -21.65 -11.31 32.99
N LEU A 8 -21.24 -10.42 32.07
CA LEU A 8 -19.84 -10.05 31.89
C LEU A 8 -19.27 -9.32 33.12
N VAL A 9 -20.00 -8.35 33.67
CA VAL A 9 -19.57 -7.63 34.88
C VAL A 9 -19.47 -8.57 36.08
N ALA A 10 -20.45 -9.45 36.27
CA ALA A 10 -20.39 -10.46 37.33
C ALA A 10 -19.18 -11.38 37.19
N TYR A 11 -18.85 -11.78 35.95
CA TYR A 11 -17.69 -12.63 35.67
C TYR A 11 -16.37 -11.93 36.02
N VAL A 12 -16.19 -10.66 35.61
CA VAL A 12 -15.01 -9.86 35.94
C VAL A 12 -14.84 -9.71 37.45
N VAL A 13 -15.92 -9.36 38.16
CA VAL A 13 -15.89 -9.21 39.62
C VAL A 13 -15.52 -10.53 40.31
N ILE A 14 -16.10 -11.65 39.88
CA ILE A 14 -15.78 -12.98 40.44
C ILE A 14 -14.31 -13.35 40.16
N SER A 15 -13.80 -13.11 38.96
CA SER A 15 -12.40 -13.38 38.61
C SER A 15 -11.42 -12.57 39.46
N VAL A 16 -11.71 -11.28 39.69
CA VAL A 16 -10.90 -10.42 40.58
C VAL A 16 -10.91 -10.94 42.01
N LEU A 17 -12.09 -11.29 42.55
CA LEU A 17 -12.21 -11.83 43.90
C LEU A 17 -11.46 -13.16 44.08
N LEU A 18 -11.55 -14.07 43.11
CA LEU A 18 -10.80 -15.32 43.13
C LEU A 18 -9.29 -15.10 43.09
N PHE A 19 -8.82 -14.12 42.32
CA PHE A 19 -7.40 -13.77 42.25
C PHE A 19 -6.87 -13.20 43.56
N ILE A 20 -7.66 -12.35 44.23
CA ILE A 20 -7.35 -11.84 45.58
C ILE A 20 -7.26 -12.99 46.58
N LEU A 21 -8.25 -13.89 46.58
CA LEU A 21 -8.27 -15.05 47.48
C LEU A 21 -7.08 -15.98 47.25
N LEU A 22 -6.68 -16.20 45.99
CA LEU A 22 -5.48 -16.95 45.63
C LEU A 22 -4.21 -16.28 46.18
N GLY A 23 -4.10 -14.96 46.04
CA GLY A 23 -2.99 -14.18 46.61
C GLY A 23 -2.90 -14.32 48.13
N ILE A 24 -4.02 -14.22 48.83
CA ILE A 24 -4.11 -14.43 50.28
C ILE A 24 -3.68 -15.87 50.64
N ALA A 25 -4.16 -16.87 49.92
CA ALA A 25 -3.80 -18.27 50.16
C ALA A 25 -2.29 -18.51 49.97
N ILE A 26 -1.68 -17.91 48.94
CA ILE A 26 -0.23 -17.98 48.71
C ILE A 26 0.53 -17.32 49.87
N LEU A 27 0.09 -16.14 50.33
CA LEU A 27 0.72 -15.46 51.47
C LEU A 27 0.61 -16.26 52.76
N VAL A 28 -0.56 -16.86 53.04
CA VAL A 28 -0.77 -17.74 54.21
C VAL A 28 0.11 -18.99 54.11
N MET A 29 0.23 -19.59 52.93
CA MET A 29 1.12 -20.73 52.71
C MET A 29 2.59 -20.35 52.93
N ILE A 30 3.03 -19.18 52.46
CA ILE A 30 4.38 -18.66 52.68
C ILE A 30 4.63 -18.42 54.17
N ASP A 31 3.69 -17.80 54.89
CA ASP A 31 3.80 -17.55 56.33
C ASP A 31 3.83 -18.85 57.15
N HIS A 32 2.90 -19.79 56.86
CA HIS A 32 2.87 -21.09 57.53
C HIS A 32 4.17 -21.87 57.31
N LYS A 33 4.70 -21.86 56.09
CA LYS A 33 5.95 -22.51 55.74
C LYS A 33 7.17 -21.89 56.43
N ALA A 34 7.14 -20.58 56.71
CA ALA A 34 8.20 -19.92 57.49
C ALA A 34 8.29 -20.44 58.94
N ARG A 35 7.16 -20.91 59.52
CA ARG A 35 7.07 -21.37 60.92
C ARG A 35 7.56 -22.81 61.15
N ILE A 36 7.71 -23.63 60.12
CA ILE A 36 8.14 -25.05 60.25
C ILE A 36 9.67 -25.10 60.47
N PRO A 37 10.18 -25.70 61.56
CA PRO A 37 11.62 -25.86 61.80
C PRO A 37 12.20 -26.93 60.86
N GLY A 38 13.12 -26.54 59.97
CA GLY A 38 13.78 -27.44 59.01
C GLY A 38 15.30 -27.21 58.93
N ARG A 39 16.04 -28.27 58.58
CA ARG A 39 17.48 -28.22 58.26
C ARG A 39 17.69 -27.69 56.83
N TYR A 40 18.88 -27.16 56.58
CA TYR A 40 19.27 -26.53 55.32
C TYR A 40 19.54 -27.58 54.23
N HIS A 41 19.00 -27.38 53.03
CA HIS A 41 19.20 -28.23 51.86
C HIS A 41 19.53 -27.36 50.64
N ASP A 42 20.62 -27.66 49.92
CA ASP A 42 21.14 -26.86 48.79
C ASP A 42 20.51 -27.19 47.43
N ASP A 43 19.37 -27.87 47.41
CA ASP A 43 18.69 -28.23 46.15
C ASP A 43 17.62 -27.17 45.78
N PRO A 44 17.73 -26.52 44.61
CA PRO A 44 16.81 -25.47 44.17
C PRO A 44 15.37 -25.95 43.92
N PHE A 45 15.13 -27.26 43.85
CA PHE A 45 13.78 -27.85 43.74
C PHE A 45 13.30 -28.46 45.07
N HIS A 46 14.08 -28.35 46.14
CA HIS A 46 13.70 -28.86 47.44
C HIS A 46 12.66 -27.94 48.08
N ILE A 47 11.41 -28.39 48.07
CA ILE A 47 10.27 -27.59 48.54
C ILE A 47 10.35 -27.33 50.05
N VAL A 48 11.23 -27.99 50.81
CA VAL A 48 11.38 -27.80 52.26
C VAL A 48 12.80 -27.33 52.58
N GLY A 49 13.10 -26.04 52.40
CA GLY A 49 14.29 -25.45 53.01
C GLY A 49 14.97 -24.32 52.24
N VAL A 50 14.44 -23.10 52.36
CA VAL A 50 15.25 -21.87 52.22
C VAL A 50 14.85 -20.93 53.36
N ARG A 51 15.68 -20.86 54.41
CA ARG A 51 15.54 -19.90 55.52
C ARG A 51 16.73 -18.93 55.47
N ARG A 52 16.51 -17.72 54.94
CA ARG A 52 16.85 -16.42 55.58
C ARG A 52 16.73 -15.19 54.68
N GLU A 53 16.53 -15.32 53.36
CA GLU A 53 16.39 -14.13 52.48
C GLU A 53 15.16 -14.18 51.57
N HIS A 54 14.01 -14.51 52.15
CA HIS A 54 12.72 -14.46 51.45
C HIS A 54 11.98 -13.10 51.41
N PRO A 55 12.47 -11.94 51.93
CA PRO A 55 11.70 -10.71 51.85
C PRO A 55 11.59 -10.22 50.41
N VAL A 56 12.62 -10.43 49.57
CA VAL A 56 12.63 -9.92 48.19
C VAL A 56 11.59 -10.62 47.31
N ILE A 57 11.49 -11.96 47.35
CA ILE A 57 10.53 -12.70 46.53
C ILE A 57 9.10 -12.41 47.00
N SER A 58 8.85 -12.40 48.32
CA SER A 58 7.53 -12.08 48.85
C SER A 58 7.12 -10.63 48.55
N PHE A 59 8.06 -9.68 48.62
CA PHE A 59 7.86 -8.29 48.26
C PHE A 59 7.59 -8.13 46.76
N LEU A 60 8.36 -8.79 45.90
CA LEU A 60 8.19 -8.78 44.45
C LEU A 60 6.84 -9.37 44.04
N THR A 61 6.46 -10.51 44.62
CA THR A 61 5.14 -11.12 44.36
C THR A 61 4.01 -10.22 44.84
N THR A 62 4.13 -9.61 46.02
CA THR A 62 3.14 -8.65 46.54
C THR A 62 3.04 -7.40 45.68
N PHE A 63 4.17 -6.89 45.19
CA PHE A 63 4.22 -5.73 44.30
C PHE A 63 3.57 -6.03 42.94
N ILE A 64 3.90 -7.16 42.31
CA ILE A 64 3.30 -7.57 41.03
C ILE A 64 1.79 -7.79 41.20
N LEU A 65 1.38 -8.50 42.25
CA LEU A 65 -0.03 -8.73 42.53
C LEU A 65 -0.78 -7.41 42.80
N GLY A 66 -0.17 -6.50 43.57
CA GLY A 66 -0.71 -5.18 43.84
C GLY A 66 -0.86 -4.33 42.57
N ALA A 67 0.14 -4.34 41.69
CA ALA A 67 0.08 -3.62 40.42
C ALA A 67 -1.05 -4.14 39.51
N VAL A 68 -1.24 -5.46 39.44
CA VAL A 68 -2.36 -6.08 38.71
C VAL A 68 -3.70 -5.67 39.32
N ILE A 69 -3.84 -5.73 40.65
CA ILE A 69 -5.09 -5.35 41.34
C ILE A 69 -5.40 -3.87 41.13
N ILE A 70 -4.42 -2.98 41.26
CA ILE A 70 -4.61 -1.53 41.08
C ILE A 70 -5.04 -1.23 39.63
N THR A 71 -4.42 -1.89 38.66
CA THR A 71 -4.76 -1.70 37.23
C THR A 71 -6.20 -2.13 36.97
N LEU A 72 -6.61 -3.29 37.47
CA LEU A 72 -7.98 -3.80 37.33
C LEU A 72 -9.02 -2.94 38.06
N LEU A 73 -8.68 -2.41 39.24
CA LEU A 73 -9.54 -1.47 39.98
C LEU A 73 -9.68 -0.13 39.24
N ALA A 74 -8.60 0.38 38.63
CA ALA A 74 -8.62 1.60 37.84
C ALA A 74 -9.52 1.43 36.61
N GLU A 75 -9.36 0.35 35.85
CA GLU A 75 -10.23 0.03 34.71
C GLU A 75 -11.69 -0.12 35.13
N SER A 76 -11.94 -0.82 36.24
CA SER A 76 -13.31 -1.00 36.77
C SER A 76 -13.92 0.32 37.23
N ALA A 77 -13.12 1.22 37.83
CA ALA A 77 -13.58 2.54 38.25
C ALA A 77 -13.92 3.43 37.05
N VAL A 78 -13.18 3.34 35.95
CA VAL A 78 -13.49 4.04 34.70
C VAL A 78 -14.83 3.55 34.14
N VAL A 79 -15.02 2.23 34.00
CA VAL A 79 -16.27 1.65 33.48
C VAL A 79 -17.48 1.98 34.38
N ILE A 80 -17.30 1.95 35.70
CA ILE A 80 -18.37 2.34 36.65
C ILE A 80 -18.64 3.84 36.56
N GLY A 81 -17.61 4.67 36.41
CA GLY A 81 -17.74 6.12 36.25
C GLY A 81 -18.47 6.51 34.96
N GLU A 82 -18.17 5.85 33.85
CA GLU A 82 -18.89 5.98 32.58
C GLU A 82 -20.37 5.60 32.76
N ARG A 83 -20.65 4.48 33.44
CA ARG A 83 -22.03 4.02 33.70
C ARG A 83 -22.82 4.92 34.64
N LEU A 84 -22.15 5.61 35.57
CA LEU A 84 -22.75 6.58 36.49
C LEU A 84 -22.82 8.00 35.89
N GLY A 85 -22.40 8.18 34.63
CA GLY A 85 -22.41 9.48 33.95
C GLY A 85 -21.41 10.49 34.51
N LEU A 86 -20.37 10.03 35.20
CA LEU A 86 -19.30 10.88 35.76
C LEU A 86 -18.25 11.27 34.71
N PHE A 87 -18.19 10.51 33.62
CA PHE A 87 -17.37 10.79 32.45
C PHE A 87 -18.32 10.87 31.25
N GLU A 88 -18.76 12.07 30.90
CA GLU A 88 -19.38 12.31 29.59
C GLU A 88 -18.29 12.10 28.53
N GLU A 89 -18.28 10.93 27.91
CA GLU A 89 -17.55 10.74 26.68
C GLU A 89 -18.27 11.59 25.62
N GLU A 90 -17.61 12.62 25.09
CA GLU A 90 -18.06 13.25 23.85
C GLU A 90 -18.24 12.13 22.84
N GLU A 91 -19.50 11.80 22.52
CA GLU A 91 -19.85 10.83 21.49
C GLU A 91 -19.18 11.29 20.19
N LYS A 92 -18.00 10.72 19.91
CA LYS A 92 -17.40 10.86 18.60
C LYS A 92 -18.38 10.19 17.66
N PRO A 93 -18.98 10.93 16.70
CA PRO A 93 -20.05 10.41 15.88
C PRO A 93 -19.62 9.07 15.30
N GLU A 94 -20.51 8.07 15.39
CA GLU A 94 -20.29 6.66 15.03
C GLU A 94 -19.57 6.47 13.68
N VAL A 95 -19.82 7.41 12.75
CA VAL A 95 -19.14 7.54 11.47
C VAL A 95 -17.62 7.71 11.58
N LEU A 96 -17.12 8.51 12.53
CA LEU A 96 -15.68 8.70 12.76
C LEU A 96 -15.02 7.46 13.33
N ALA A 97 -15.72 6.69 14.16
CA ALA A 97 -15.24 5.42 14.68
C ALA A 97 -15.13 4.38 13.56
N GLN A 98 -16.17 4.26 12.72
CA GLN A 98 -16.16 3.41 11.53
C GLN A 98 -15.06 3.82 10.54
N LEU A 99 -14.90 5.12 10.27
CA LEU A 99 -13.84 5.63 9.39
C LEU A 99 -12.45 5.35 9.95
N LYS A 100 -12.26 5.35 11.28
CA LYS A 100 -10.98 5.03 11.91
C LYS A 100 -10.65 3.54 11.77
N GLU A 101 -11.65 2.69 11.94
CA GLU A 101 -11.51 1.24 11.78
C GLU A 101 -11.29 0.86 10.31
N GLU A 102 -12.00 1.48 9.37
CA GLU A 102 -11.77 1.35 7.94
C GLU A 102 -10.38 1.85 7.52
N ARG A 103 -9.92 3.00 8.04
CA ARG A 103 -8.55 3.50 7.80
C ARG A 103 -7.49 2.58 8.38
N PHE A 104 -7.72 2.01 9.56
CA PHE A 104 -6.81 1.05 10.17
C PHE A 104 -6.76 -0.26 9.38
N SER A 105 -7.91 -0.75 8.95
CA SER A 105 -8.06 -1.92 8.08
C SER A 105 -7.42 -1.70 6.70
N GLU A 106 -7.59 -0.52 6.08
CA GLU A 106 -6.87 -0.09 4.87
C GLU A 106 -5.36 -0.08 5.10
N LYS A 107 -4.89 0.53 6.20
CA LYS A 107 -3.46 0.60 6.54
C LYS A 107 -2.84 -0.79 6.76
N MET A 108 -3.60 -1.72 7.34
CA MET A 108 -3.21 -3.13 7.49
C MET A 108 -3.34 -3.93 6.17
N ARG A 109 -4.27 -3.54 5.28
CA ARG A 109 -4.43 -4.09 3.93
C ARG A 109 -3.36 -3.61 2.95
N HIS A 110 -2.66 -2.50 3.24
CA HIS A 110 -1.46 -2.08 2.54
C HIS A 110 -0.30 -3.04 2.85
N PHE A 111 -0.43 -4.27 2.33
CA PHE A 111 0.59 -5.33 2.26
C PHE A 111 1.74 -5.00 1.29
N HIS A 112 1.85 -3.75 0.88
CA HIS A 112 2.98 -3.26 0.13
C HIS A 112 3.75 -2.37 1.09
N ASN A 113 5.03 -2.68 1.30
CA ASN A 113 6.03 -1.75 1.82
C ASN A 113 6.11 -0.54 0.88
N ALA A 114 5.05 0.27 0.83
CA ALA A 114 5.03 1.51 0.09
C ALA A 114 6.06 2.39 0.81
N PRO A 115 7.10 2.87 0.10
CA PRO A 115 8.06 3.77 0.70
C PRO A 115 7.31 4.95 1.33
N HIS A 116 7.85 5.49 2.42
CA HIS A 116 7.26 6.63 3.13
C HIS A 116 6.98 7.81 2.18
N GLU A 117 7.74 7.91 1.09
CA GLU A 117 7.55 8.84 0.00
C GLU A 117 7.37 8.09 -1.32
N ASP A 118 6.30 8.41 -2.05
CA ASP A 118 6.08 7.93 -3.42
C ASP A 118 6.89 8.78 -4.40
N VAL A 119 8.19 8.53 -4.41
CA VAL A 119 9.17 9.29 -5.20
C VAL A 119 8.83 9.33 -6.70
N ILE A 120 8.18 8.28 -7.22
CA ILE A 120 7.82 8.14 -8.64
C ILE A 120 6.70 9.12 -9.02
N ASN A 121 5.88 9.48 -8.05
CA ASN A 121 4.75 10.38 -8.24
C ASN A 121 4.99 11.81 -7.75
N LEU A 122 6.22 12.16 -7.36
CA LEU A 122 6.57 13.54 -7.04
C LEU A 122 6.64 14.45 -8.28
N GLY A 123 6.47 15.74 -8.04
CA GLY A 123 6.58 16.79 -9.05
C GLY A 123 5.31 16.99 -9.88
N LYS A 124 5.48 17.73 -10.97
CA LYS A 124 4.40 18.08 -11.91
C LYS A 124 3.90 16.87 -12.70
N LYS A 125 2.64 16.94 -13.13
CA LYS A 125 1.87 15.86 -13.75
C LYS A 125 1.27 16.31 -15.10
N PRO A 126 0.91 15.38 -15.98
CA PRO A 126 0.13 15.72 -17.15
C PRO A 126 -1.33 15.99 -16.76
N ALA A 127 -2.05 16.77 -17.57
CA ALA A 127 -3.46 17.11 -17.39
C ALA A 127 -4.35 15.88 -17.16
N CYS A 128 -4.01 14.75 -17.79
CA CYS A 128 -4.70 13.47 -17.64
C CYS A 128 -4.77 13.00 -16.18
N PHE A 129 -3.73 13.29 -15.39
CA PHE A 129 -3.63 12.90 -13.99
C PHE A 129 -4.74 13.49 -13.13
N TYR A 130 -5.08 14.76 -13.34
CA TYR A 130 -6.04 15.47 -12.49
C TYR A 130 -7.48 14.96 -12.59
N CYS A 131 -7.78 14.15 -13.59
CA CYS A 131 -9.08 13.49 -13.72
C CYS A 131 -9.01 11.96 -13.56
N HIS A 132 -7.85 11.34 -13.83
CA HIS A 132 -7.71 9.88 -13.83
C HIS A 132 -6.87 9.28 -12.70
N GLY A 133 -6.08 10.09 -11.98
CA GLY A 133 -5.22 9.67 -10.88
C GLY A 133 -4.01 8.83 -11.29
N ASP A 134 -3.30 8.27 -10.29
CA ASP A 134 -2.07 7.46 -10.50
C ASP A 134 -2.35 6.08 -11.11
N TYR A 135 -3.58 5.57 -10.92
CA TYR A 135 -3.98 4.23 -11.32
C TYR A 135 -5.19 4.26 -12.27
N PRO A 136 -5.04 4.86 -13.48
CA PRO A 136 -6.14 5.10 -14.41
C PRO A 136 -6.76 3.81 -14.97
N HIS A 137 -6.07 2.67 -14.86
CA HIS A 137 -6.53 1.38 -15.34
C HIS A 137 -7.14 0.57 -14.21
N SER A 138 -8.47 0.56 -14.11
CA SER A 138 -9.21 -0.20 -13.07
C SER A 138 -10.17 -1.25 -13.62
N LYS A 139 -10.60 -1.10 -14.88
CA LYS A 139 -11.71 -1.87 -15.46
C LYS A 139 -11.41 -3.34 -15.69
N THR A 140 -10.17 -3.71 -16.01
CA THR A 140 -9.81 -5.09 -16.37
C THR A 140 -8.84 -5.66 -15.35
N ARG A 141 -9.37 -6.45 -14.41
CA ARG A 141 -8.62 -7.01 -13.26
C ARG A 141 -7.33 -7.74 -13.67
N MET A 142 -7.34 -8.45 -14.79
CA MET A 142 -6.20 -9.23 -15.27
C MET A 142 -4.98 -8.37 -15.64
N ILE A 143 -5.19 -7.20 -16.25
CA ILE A 143 -4.11 -6.38 -16.80
C ILE A 143 -3.92 -5.05 -16.09
N ARG A 144 -4.80 -4.70 -15.13
CA ARG A 144 -4.78 -3.41 -14.44
C ARG A 144 -3.41 -3.07 -13.85
N THR A 145 -2.78 -4.02 -13.16
CA THR A 145 -1.50 -3.80 -12.49
C THR A 145 -0.40 -3.58 -13.51
N LEU A 146 -0.40 -4.35 -14.60
CA LEU A 146 0.55 -4.19 -15.70
C LEU A 146 0.41 -2.81 -16.34
N LEU A 147 -0.81 -2.42 -16.74
CA LEU A 147 -1.03 -1.12 -17.37
C LEU A 147 -0.74 0.05 -16.44
N ASN A 148 -1.08 -0.06 -15.15
CA ASN A 148 -0.75 0.96 -14.16
C ASN A 148 0.77 1.05 -13.92
N MET A 149 1.51 -0.06 -13.98
CA MET A 149 2.98 0.00 -13.94
C MET A 149 3.56 0.73 -15.17
N HIS A 150 2.93 0.62 -16.34
CA HIS A 150 3.42 1.31 -17.54
C HIS A 150 3.37 2.84 -17.41
N THR A 151 2.48 3.40 -16.60
CA THR A 151 2.41 4.86 -16.39
C THR A 151 3.68 5.44 -15.74
N GLN A 152 4.55 4.58 -15.19
CA GLN A 152 5.87 4.96 -14.69
C GLN A 152 6.89 5.16 -15.82
N PHE A 153 6.73 4.48 -16.96
CA PHE A 153 7.69 4.47 -18.07
C PHE A 153 7.22 5.22 -19.30
N VAL A 154 5.90 5.31 -19.54
CA VAL A 154 5.32 5.91 -20.74
C VAL A 154 4.29 6.98 -20.39
N GLY A 155 4.28 8.06 -21.17
CA GLY A 155 3.22 9.08 -21.13
C GLY A 155 1.87 8.53 -21.56
N CYS A 156 0.78 9.14 -21.09
CA CYS A 156 -0.57 8.67 -21.40
C CYS A 156 -0.80 8.64 -22.92
N MET A 157 -0.36 9.69 -23.62
CA MET A 157 -0.59 9.86 -25.05
C MET A 157 0.22 8.89 -25.92
N THR A 158 1.30 8.31 -25.42
CA THR A 158 2.05 7.24 -26.10
C THR A 158 1.15 6.04 -26.41
N CYS A 159 0.26 5.68 -25.47
CA CYS A 159 -0.69 4.59 -25.66
C CYS A 159 -2.04 5.06 -26.20
N HIS A 160 -2.42 6.31 -25.91
CA HIS A 160 -3.77 6.81 -26.09
C HIS A 160 -3.97 7.82 -27.24
N THR A 161 -2.95 8.11 -28.05
CA THR A 161 -3.15 8.92 -29.26
C THR A 161 -3.96 8.17 -30.31
N ASP A 162 -4.97 8.84 -30.87
CA ASP A 162 -5.83 8.31 -31.92
C ASP A 162 -5.14 8.35 -33.29
N GLU A 163 -4.62 7.21 -33.75
CA GLU A 163 -3.93 7.10 -35.04
C GLU A 163 -4.79 7.50 -36.25
N LYS A 164 -6.12 7.48 -36.10
CA LYS A 164 -7.03 7.90 -37.18
C LYS A 164 -7.06 9.41 -37.38
N LYS A 165 -6.61 10.16 -36.37
CA LYS A 165 -6.57 11.63 -36.37
C LYS A 165 -5.15 12.14 -36.50
N VAL A 166 -4.18 11.40 -35.99
CA VAL A 166 -2.76 11.72 -36.06
C VAL A 166 -2.02 10.45 -36.56
N PRO A 167 -1.67 10.36 -37.84
CA PRO A 167 -1.09 9.13 -38.41
C PRO A 167 0.22 8.69 -37.73
N GLU A 168 0.45 7.39 -37.59
CA GLU A 168 1.63 6.86 -36.87
C GLU A 168 2.96 7.23 -37.56
N GLU A 169 2.93 7.49 -38.87
CA GLU A 169 4.11 7.91 -39.66
C GLU A 169 4.61 9.30 -39.25
N SER A 170 3.76 10.09 -38.57
CA SER A 170 4.12 11.40 -38.04
C SER A 170 4.78 11.35 -36.66
N TYR A 171 4.87 10.16 -36.05
CA TYR A 171 5.26 9.99 -34.66
C TYR A 171 6.78 10.00 -34.48
N ARG A 172 7.21 10.62 -33.38
CA ARG A 172 8.56 10.51 -32.84
C ARG A 172 8.48 10.28 -31.33
N PHE A 173 9.25 9.34 -30.83
CA PHE A 173 9.32 9.07 -29.39
C PHE A 173 10.56 9.70 -28.78
N ALA A 174 10.43 10.18 -27.55
CA ALA A 174 11.54 10.72 -26.79
C ALA A 174 11.32 10.52 -25.30
N TRP A 175 12.40 10.56 -24.53
CA TRP A 175 12.32 10.72 -23.09
C TRP A 175 12.04 12.18 -22.74
N LEU A 176 11.08 12.41 -21.85
CA LEU A 176 10.77 13.72 -21.32
C LEU A 176 10.55 13.62 -19.82
N ASN A 177 11.31 14.42 -19.07
CA ASN A 177 11.04 14.70 -17.68
C ASN A 177 10.25 16.01 -17.58
N TYR A 178 8.96 15.90 -17.32
CA TYR A 178 8.08 17.06 -17.07
C TYR A 178 7.77 17.26 -15.58
N SER A 179 8.39 16.49 -14.67
CA SER A 179 8.11 16.59 -13.22
C SER A 179 8.65 17.87 -12.59
N GLY A 180 9.62 18.52 -13.25
CA GLY A 180 10.35 19.68 -12.72
C GLY A 180 11.43 19.31 -11.69
N ILE A 181 11.63 18.02 -11.42
CA ILE A 181 12.68 17.52 -10.53
C ILE A 181 13.95 17.28 -11.35
N PRO A 182 15.10 17.89 -11.02
CA PRO A 182 16.36 17.64 -11.70
C PRO A 182 16.78 16.17 -11.60
N VAL A 183 17.24 15.59 -12.70
CA VAL A 183 17.66 14.18 -12.79
C VAL A 183 19.04 14.06 -13.41
N LYS A 184 19.70 12.93 -13.16
CA LYS A 184 21.00 12.56 -13.74
C LYS A 184 20.97 11.12 -14.21
N GLY A 185 21.87 10.79 -15.14
CA GLY A 185 22.01 9.44 -15.68
C GLY A 185 21.06 9.15 -16.83
N ARG A 186 20.86 7.86 -17.11
CA ARG A 186 19.96 7.37 -18.15
C ARG A 186 18.55 7.19 -17.57
N PRO A 187 17.48 7.29 -18.36
CA PRO A 187 16.14 6.99 -17.90
C PRO A 187 16.00 5.59 -17.31
N PHE A 188 15.21 5.46 -16.25
CA PHE A 188 15.02 4.18 -15.57
C PHE A 188 14.38 3.12 -16.48
N GLY A 189 14.89 1.89 -16.39
CA GLY A 189 14.36 0.74 -17.11
C GLY A 189 14.98 0.47 -18.50
N THR A 190 15.94 1.28 -18.95
CA THR A 190 16.63 1.08 -20.23
C THR A 190 17.67 -0.03 -20.21
N ASP A 191 18.19 -0.38 -19.04
CA ASP A 191 19.29 -1.35 -18.90
C ASP A 191 19.13 -2.24 -17.66
N LEU A 192 19.89 -3.34 -17.64
CA LEU A 192 19.99 -4.24 -16.50
C LEU A 192 21.37 -4.11 -15.85
N ASP A 193 21.42 -4.24 -14.53
CA ASP A 193 22.68 -4.44 -13.81
C ASP A 193 23.23 -5.84 -14.14
N PRO A 194 24.41 -5.96 -14.77
CA PRO A 194 24.96 -7.24 -15.19
C PRO A 194 25.28 -8.17 -14.02
N LYS A 195 25.42 -7.65 -12.79
CA LYS A 195 25.73 -8.47 -11.60
C LYS A 195 24.49 -9.09 -10.99
N THR A 196 23.37 -8.38 -11.01
CA THR A 196 22.15 -8.79 -10.30
C THR A 196 21.03 -9.22 -11.23
N GLY A 197 21.06 -8.82 -12.51
CA GLY A 197 20.00 -9.05 -13.48
C GLY A 197 18.77 -8.17 -13.26
N TYR A 198 18.77 -7.28 -12.26
CA TYR A 198 17.69 -6.31 -12.03
C TYR A 198 17.84 -5.07 -12.93
N LEU A 199 16.82 -4.23 -12.98
CA LEU A 199 16.92 -2.93 -13.65
C LEU A 199 18.08 -2.12 -13.06
N ALA A 200 18.93 -1.57 -13.92
CA ALA A 200 20.06 -0.77 -13.48
C ALA A 200 19.56 0.46 -12.69
N PRO A 201 20.16 0.75 -11.51
CA PRO A 201 19.78 1.91 -10.73
C PRO A 201 20.14 3.20 -11.46
N THR A 202 19.30 4.23 -11.34
CA THR A 202 19.52 5.56 -11.90
C THR A 202 18.71 6.60 -11.12
N ASP A 203 19.15 7.85 -11.15
CA ASP A 203 18.43 8.97 -10.52
C ASP A 203 17.26 9.43 -11.42
N ASP A 204 17.30 9.11 -12.71
CA ASP A 204 16.25 9.50 -13.66
C ASP A 204 15.06 8.51 -13.66
N VAL A 205 14.30 8.52 -12.58
CA VAL A 205 13.02 7.79 -12.44
C VAL A 205 11.79 8.61 -12.88
N TYR A 206 12.01 9.86 -13.32
CA TYR A 206 10.97 10.82 -13.66
C TYR A 206 10.75 10.96 -15.17
N SER A 207 11.79 10.72 -15.98
CA SER A 207 11.67 10.71 -17.43
C SER A 207 10.74 9.60 -17.90
N LYS A 208 9.81 9.95 -18.81
CA LYS A 208 8.91 8.99 -19.45
C LYS A 208 9.03 9.06 -20.96
N ILE A 209 8.76 7.95 -21.62
CA ILE A 209 8.64 7.89 -23.08
C ILE A 209 7.35 8.59 -23.48
N VAL A 210 7.49 9.74 -24.13
CA VAL A 210 6.38 10.55 -24.65
C VAL A 210 6.36 10.51 -26.17
N LEU A 211 5.20 10.85 -26.71
CA LEU A 211 4.95 10.96 -28.14
C LEU A 211 4.98 12.43 -28.56
N TYR A 212 5.81 12.72 -29.56
CA TYR A 212 5.72 13.88 -30.41
C TYR A 212 5.06 13.48 -31.73
N ALA A 213 4.25 14.35 -32.31
CA ALA A 213 3.70 14.15 -33.64
C ALA A 213 3.83 15.41 -34.48
N ARG A 214 4.09 15.25 -35.78
CA ARG A 214 4.08 16.38 -36.72
C ARG A 214 2.65 16.77 -37.06
N MET A 215 2.22 17.94 -36.62
CA MET A 215 0.91 18.53 -36.90
C MET A 215 1.12 19.92 -37.52
N ASP A 216 0.45 20.19 -38.64
CA ASP A 216 0.55 21.48 -39.35
C ASP A 216 2.00 21.91 -39.68
N GLY A 217 2.87 20.92 -39.93
CA GLY A 217 4.29 21.14 -40.24
C GLY A 217 5.20 21.27 -39.02
N GLU A 218 4.64 21.40 -37.82
CA GLU A 218 5.39 21.55 -36.57
C GLU A 218 5.37 20.27 -35.72
N GLU A 219 6.47 20.01 -35.03
CA GLU A 219 6.53 18.89 -34.10
C GLU A 219 5.91 19.30 -32.76
N THR A 220 4.82 18.62 -32.40
CA THR A 220 4.04 18.93 -31.19
C THR A 220 4.14 17.79 -30.19
N LEU A 221 4.44 18.12 -28.93
CA LEU A 221 4.31 17.17 -27.81
C LEU A 221 2.83 16.84 -27.62
N MET A 222 2.47 15.57 -27.74
CA MET A 222 1.08 15.13 -27.60
C MET A 222 0.58 15.13 -26.16
N GLU A 223 1.49 14.95 -25.19
CA GLU A 223 1.17 15.03 -23.77
C GLU A 223 0.78 16.47 -23.38
N ALA A 224 -0.28 16.61 -22.60
CA ALA A 224 -0.73 17.90 -22.07
C ALA A 224 -0.07 18.14 -20.71
N THR A 225 1.12 18.73 -20.68
CA THR A 225 1.92 18.95 -19.47
C THR A 225 1.57 20.29 -18.78
N GLU A 226 1.83 20.38 -17.47
CA GLU A 226 1.52 21.55 -16.63
C GLU A 226 2.20 22.87 -17.03
N ASP A 227 3.26 22.83 -17.82
CA ASP A 227 3.94 24.00 -18.39
C ASP A 227 3.18 24.62 -19.56
N LYS A 228 2.24 23.90 -20.17
CA LYS A 228 1.43 24.41 -21.27
C LYS A 228 0.37 25.39 -20.77
N PRO A 229 0.25 26.60 -21.36
CA PRO A 229 -0.71 27.63 -20.93
C PRO A 229 -2.15 27.12 -20.84
N GLU A 230 -2.58 26.31 -21.81
CA GLU A 230 -3.94 25.76 -21.84
C GLU A 230 -4.22 24.77 -20.69
N VAL A 231 -3.19 24.09 -20.19
CA VAL A 231 -3.31 23.21 -19.03
C VAL A 231 -3.39 24.04 -17.75
N GLN A 232 -2.57 25.08 -17.62
CA GLN A 232 -2.62 25.98 -16.46
C GLN A 232 -3.97 26.69 -16.35
N GLU A 233 -4.51 27.17 -17.48
CA GLU A 233 -5.84 27.76 -17.54
C GLU A 233 -6.91 26.75 -17.08
N PHE A 234 -6.86 25.52 -17.60
CA PHE A 234 -7.76 24.45 -17.16
C PHE A 234 -7.66 24.19 -15.65
N LEU A 235 -6.45 24.09 -15.11
CA LEU A 235 -6.23 23.84 -13.67
C LEU A 235 -6.75 24.98 -12.80
N ALA A 236 -6.71 26.23 -13.27
CA ALA A 236 -7.24 27.38 -12.55
C ALA A 236 -8.77 27.38 -12.46
N VAL A 237 -9.47 26.79 -13.43
CA VAL A 237 -10.94 26.85 -13.52
C VAL A 237 -11.66 25.53 -13.25
N LYS A 238 -10.97 24.38 -13.27
CA LYS A 238 -11.57 23.03 -13.25
C LYS A 238 -12.61 22.80 -12.13
N ASP A 239 -12.38 23.38 -10.95
CA ASP A 239 -13.23 23.20 -9.76
C ASP A 239 -14.46 24.12 -9.76
N ARG A 240 -14.49 25.11 -10.65
CA ARG A 240 -15.59 26.08 -10.82
C ARG A 240 -16.46 25.81 -12.03
N LEU A 241 -16.09 24.82 -12.86
CA LEU A 241 -16.83 24.46 -14.06
C LEU A 241 -18.23 23.93 -13.69
N THR A 242 -19.24 24.33 -14.46
CA THR A 242 -20.55 23.68 -14.41
C THR A 242 -20.47 22.28 -15.02
N ASP A 243 -21.50 21.46 -14.85
CA ASP A 243 -21.49 20.11 -15.45
C ASP A 243 -21.53 20.15 -16.98
N ALA A 244 -22.19 21.15 -17.56
CA ALA A 244 -22.16 21.39 -19.01
C ALA A 244 -20.75 21.75 -19.49
N ASP A 245 -20.06 22.63 -18.75
CA ASP A 245 -18.68 23.01 -19.08
C ASP A 245 -17.71 21.85 -18.92
N ARG A 246 -17.90 20.99 -17.90
CA ARG A 246 -17.12 19.78 -17.69
C ARG A 246 -17.24 18.82 -18.87
N GLU A 247 -18.45 18.57 -19.37
CA GLU A 247 -18.64 17.69 -20.53
C GLU A 247 -18.07 18.30 -21.83
N ALA A 248 -18.21 19.62 -22.03
CA ALA A 248 -17.58 20.32 -23.15
C ALA A 248 -16.05 20.22 -23.10
N MET A 249 -15.46 20.46 -21.91
CA MET A 249 -14.03 20.36 -21.67
C MET A 249 -13.52 18.94 -21.90
N LYS A 250 -14.23 17.94 -21.38
CA LYS A 250 -13.92 16.52 -21.60
C LYS A 250 -13.91 16.18 -23.09
N LYS A 251 -14.86 16.69 -23.88
CA LYS A 251 -14.87 16.48 -25.34
C LYS A 251 -13.65 17.10 -26.02
N ARG A 252 -13.24 18.30 -25.58
CA ARG A 252 -12.04 18.99 -26.09
C ARG A 252 -10.76 18.22 -25.76
N MET A 253 -10.58 17.85 -24.49
CA MET A 253 -9.39 17.12 -24.01
C MET A 253 -9.25 15.74 -24.66
N HIS A 254 -10.36 15.03 -24.85
CA HIS A 254 -10.34 13.71 -25.50
C HIS A 254 -10.36 13.77 -27.03
N ARG A 255 -10.25 14.95 -27.66
CA ARG A 255 -10.37 15.09 -29.12
C ARG A 255 -9.36 14.23 -29.88
N LEU A 256 -8.12 14.12 -29.40
CA LEU A 256 -7.05 13.33 -30.01
C LEU A 256 -6.79 12.01 -29.28
N VAL A 257 -7.67 11.66 -28.33
CA VAL A 257 -7.51 10.51 -27.45
C VAL A 257 -8.39 9.36 -27.90
N ARG A 258 -7.80 8.19 -28.11
CA ARG A 258 -8.54 6.94 -28.28
C ARG A 258 -8.93 6.34 -26.93
N ARG A 259 -10.17 5.86 -26.84
CA ARG A 259 -10.76 5.32 -25.59
C ARG A 259 -10.03 4.07 -25.05
N LYS A 260 -9.55 3.20 -25.94
CA LYS A 260 -8.75 2.03 -25.58
C LYS A 260 -7.34 2.30 -26.03
N GLY A 261 -6.36 2.24 -25.13
CA GLY A 261 -4.95 2.39 -25.50
C GLY A 261 -4.47 1.26 -26.41
N ARG A 262 -3.27 1.44 -26.96
CA ARG A 262 -2.55 0.39 -27.70
C ARG A 262 -2.38 -0.86 -26.82
N PHE A 263 -2.54 -2.03 -27.43
CA PHE A 263 -2.44 -3.29 -26.72
C PHE A 263 -0.98 -3.78 -26.68
N CYS A 264 -0.68 -4.75 -25.81
CA CYS A 264 0.69 -5.16 -25.49
C CYS A 264 1.52 -5.52 -26.73
N ASP A 265 0.90 -6.17 -27.72
CA ASP A 265 1.54 -6.63 -28.96
C ASP A 265 1.89 -5.50 -29.93
N ARG A 266 1.49 -4.25 -29.67
CA ARG A 266 2.00 -3.11 -30.45
C ARG A 266 3.41 -2.75 -30.06
N CYS A 267 3.78 -2.80 -28.77
CA CYS A 267 5.12 -2.44 -28.31
C CYS A 267 5.99 -3.66 -28.02
N HIS A 268 5.40 -4.75 -27.53
CA HIS A 268 6.10 -6.00 -27.24
C HIS A 268 6.00 -6.95 -28.44
N ALA A 269 6.56 -6.49 -29.55
CA ALA A 269 6.70 -7.22 -30.81
C ALA A 269 8.19 -7.23 -31.22
N PRO A 270 8.61 -8.06 -32.19
CA PRO A 270 9.94 -7.93 -32.79
C PRO A 270 10.24 -6.47 -33.16
N GLU A 271 11.49 -6.04 -33.00
CA GLU A 271 11.87 -4.62 -33.02
C GLU A 271 11.41 -3.91 -34.31
N GLU A 272 11.46 -4.60 -35.46
CA GLU A 272 11.06 -4.09 -36.77
C GLU A 272 9.54 -3.82 -36.89
N GLN A 273 8.74 -4.44 -36.03
CA GLN A 273 7.27 -4.31 -36.00
C GLN A 273 6.79 -3.57 -34.75
N SER A 274 7.69 -3.31 -33.80
CA SER A 274 7.41 -2.62 -32.55
C SER A 274 7.03 -1.17 -32.82
N PHE A 275 5.99 -0.72 -32.13
CA PHE A 275 5.56 0.67 -32.10
C PHE A 275 6.59 1.57 -31.41
N LEU A 276 7.35 1.04 -30.46
CA LEU A 276 8.41 1.79 -29.76
C LEU A 276 9.78 1.45 -30.36
N PRO A 277 10.57 2.46 -30.79
CA PRO A 277 11.91 2.26 -31.31
C PRO A 277 12.92 2.11 -30.16
N PHE A 278 12.91 0.96 -29.47
CA PHE A 278 13.65 0.77 -28.22
C PHE A 278 15.14 1.12 -28.32
N ARG A 279 15.83 0.71 -29.38
CA ARG A 279 17.24 1.05 -29.59
C ARG A 279 17.48 2.55 -29.72
N GLN A 280 16.62 3.28 -30.43
CA GLN A 280 16.71 4.73 -30.55
C GLN A 280 16.40 5.43 -29.22
N LEU A 281 15.58 4.81 -28.37
CA LEU A 281 15.30 5.25 -27.00
C LEU A 281 16.42 4.86 -26.01
N GLY A 282 17.51 4.22 -26.46
CA GLY A 282 18.68 3.92 -25.64
C GLY A 282 18.57 2.67 -24.77
N PHE A 283 17.64 1.76 -25.08
CA PHE A 283 17.55 0.46 -24.42
C PHE A 283 18.74 -0.43 -24.82
N SER A 284 19.28 -1.21 -23.87
CA SER A 284 20.35 -2.17 -24.16
C SER A 284 19.82 -3.40 -24.91
N GLU A 285 20.68 -4.11 -25.64
CA GLU A 285 20.28 -5.32 -26.40
C GLU A 285 19.55 -6.34 -25.55
N THR A 286 20.07 -6.59 -24.35
CA THR A 286 19.45 -7.51 -23.39
C THR A 286 18.05 -7.04 -23.04
N ARG A 287 17.89 -5.73 -22.76
CA ARG A 287 16.59 -5.18 -22.41
C ARG A 287 15.60 -5.18 -23.57
N ILE A 288 16.07 -4.92 -24.80
CA ILE A 288 15.26 -5.05 -26.01
C ILE A 288 14.77 -6.50 -26.14
N GLY A 289 15.69 -7.47 -26.05
CA GLY A 289 15.35 -8.89 -26.12
C GLY A 289 14.31 -9.30 -25.07
N ASP A 290 14.45 -8.84 -23.83
CA ASP A 290 13.48 -9.09 -22.77
C ASP A 290 12.11 -8.48 -23.05
N LEU A 291 12.07 -7.25 -23.59
CA LEU A 291 10.82 -6.54 -23.86
C LEU A 291 10.10 -7.09 -25.09
N THR A 292 10.82 -7.56 -26.10
CA THR A 292 10.21 -8.08 -27.33
C THR A 292 9.84 -9.56 -27.25
N ASN A 293 10.45 -10.33 -26.32
CA ASN A 293 10.21 -11.77 -26.15
C ASN A 293 9.40 -12.11 -24.88
N LEU A 294 8.34 -11.35 -24.61
CA LEU A 294 7.51 -11.56 -23.42
C LEU A 294 6.37 -12.56 -23.65
N ASN A 295 6.43 -13.71 -22.97
CA ASN A 295 5.36 -14.72 -22.98
C ASN A 295 4.01 -14.20 -22.44
N ILE A 296 4.04 -13.18 -21.57
CA ILE A 296 2.81 -12.60 -20.97
C ILE A 296 1.88 -12.00 -22.03
N THR A 297 2.42 -11.52 -23.15
CA THR A 297 1.62 -10.95 -24.26
C THR A 297 0.66 -12.01 -24.82
N GLY A 298 1.17 -13.21 -25.07
CA GLY A 298 0.40 -14.35 -25.54
C GLY A 298 -0.62 -14.83 -24.50
N ILE A 299 -0.23 -14.87 -23.22
CA ILE A 299 -1.13 -15.28 -22.13
C ILE A 299 -2.33 -14.34 -22.04
N VAL A 300 -2.08 -13.03 -21.96
CA VAL A 300 -3.12 -12.01 -21.83
C VAL A 300 -4.00 -11.92 -23.07
N LYS A 301 -3.44 -12.14 -24.27
CA LYS A 301 -4.20 -12.09 -25.54
C LYS A 301 -5.07 -13.33 -25.73
N LYS A 302 -4.55 -14.52 -25.41
CA LYS A 302 -5.20 -15.81 -25.73
C LYS A 302 -6.10 -16.32 -24.60
N TYR A 303 -5.72 -16.12 -23.34
CA TYR A 303 -6.41 -16.75 -22.21
C TYR A 303 -7.25 -15.74 -21.44
N LYS A 304 -8.58 -15.93 -21.47
CA LYS A 304 -9.52 -15.16 -20.63
C LYS A 304 -9.54 -15.63 -19.17
N LYS A 305 -9.16 -16.89 -18.93
CA LYS A 305 -9.01 -17.51 -17.62
C LYS A 305 -7.70 -18.26 -17.60
N PHE A 306 -6.80 -17.88 -16.69
CA PHE A 306 -5.57 -18.60 -16.42
C PHE A 306 -5.78 -19.42 -15.16
N TYR A 307 -5.56 -20.73 -15.25
CA TYR A 307 -5.59 -21.62 -14.11
C TYR A 307 -4.14 -21.85 -13.68
N PHE A 308 -3.81 -21.49 -12.44
CA PHE A 308 -2.55 -21.95 -11.88
C PHE A 308 -2.57 -23.48 -11.86
N PRO A 309 -1.54 -24.15 -12.41
CA PRO A 309 -1.40 -25.58 -12.22
C PRO A 309 -1.42 -25.86 -10.70
N LYS A 310 -1.95 -27.01 -10.29
CA LYS A 310 -2.09 -27.44 -8.88
C LYS A 310 -0.72 -27.72 -8.23
N LEU A 311 0.21 -26.76 -8.27
CA LEU A 311 1.58 -26.87 -7.76
C LEU A 311 1.64 -26.79 -6.23
N PHE A 312 0.61 -26.22 -5.61
CA PHE A 312 0.51 -26.02 -4.15
C PHE A 312 -0.61 -26.83 -3.50
N GLN A 313 -1.23 -27.78 -4.23
CA GLN A 313 -2.08 -28.76 -3.56
C GLN A 313 -1.13 -29.75 -2.90
N THR A 314 -1.10 -29.76 -1.56
CA THR A 314 -0.50 -30.87 -0.82
C THR A 314 -1.11 -32.15 -1.36
N ARG A 315 -0.25 -33.12 -1.68
CA ARG A 315 -0.72 -34.48 -1.91
C ARG A 315 -1.20 -34.98 -0.56
N ASP A 316 -2.49 -34.80 -0.30
CA ASP A 316 -3.14 -35.50 0.80
C ASP A 316 -3.32 -36.94 0.31
N GLY A 317 -2.38 -37.81 0.69
CA GLY A 317 -2.45 -39.26 0.49
C GLY A 317 -1.50 -39.81 -0.57
N ASP A 318 -0.25 -40.05 -0.15
CA ASP A 318 0.52 -41.27 -0.45
C ASP A 318 1.14 -41.74 0.87
#